data_AF-A0A2W5YAZ2-F1
#
_entry.id   AF-A0A2W5YAZ2-F1
#
_cell.length_a   1.000
_cell.length_b   1.000
_cell.length_c   1.000
_cell.angle_alpha   90.00
_cell.angle_beta   90.00
_cell.angle_gamma   90.00
#
_symmetry.space_group_name_H-M   'P 1'
#
loop_
_entity.id
_entity.type
_entity.pdbx_description
1 polymer ?
#
loop_
_entity_poly.entity_id
_entity_poly.type
_entity_poly.pdbx_seq_one_letter_code
_entity_poly.pdbx_strand_id
1 'polypeptide(L)'
;MAPGWTGKSERPRHAYLTQSHDWLEGPTDAASRRTEERKMPRVKVLAEGSERGPEAAPARSVRRGTARRASRRRATARSHQGDTKASIIDSLAQHPGSTAGDLAKCLNLNPGNVSTRLTQLAKAGKIKRASHGYHTN
;
A
#
# COMPACT_ATOMS: atom_id res chain seq x y z
N MET A 1 12.70 53.31 -27.22
CA MET A 1 13.61 52.66 -26.25
C MET A 1 12.81 52.12 -25.08
N ALA A 2 13.22 50.97 -24.51
CA ALA A 2 12.95 50.61 -23.11
C ALA A 2 14.21 50.93 -22.28
N PRO A 3 14.15 50.99 -20.93
CA PRO A 3 14.31 49.76 -20.13
C PRO A 3 13.58 49.76 -18.77
N GLY A 4 13.67 48.63 -18.04
CA GLY A 4 13.61 48.64 -16.56
C GLY A 4 12.53 47.78 -15.89
N TRP A 5 12.81 46.49 -15.67
CA TRP A 5 12.04 45.63 -14.76
C TRP A 5 12.59 45.69 -13.33
N THR A 6 11.78 46.16 -12.37
CA THR A 6 11.81 45.83 -10.92
C THR A 6 10.41 46.07 -10.32
N GLY A 7 9.98 45.48 -9.20
CA GLY A 7 10.54 44.31 -8.50
C GLY A 7 10.27 44.31 -6.99
N LYS A 8 9.39 43.41 -6.50
CA LYS A 8 8.88 43.27 -5.09
C LYS A 8 7.85 44.35 -4.70
N SER A 9 6.84 44.10 -3.85
CA SER A 9 6.33 42.85 -3.26
C SER A 9 4.97 43.09 -2.59
N GLU A 10 3.97 42.25 -2.83
CA GLU A 10 2.93 41.98 -1.82
C GLU A 10 2.14 40.69 -2.14
N ARG A 11 1.90 39.87 -1.12
CA ARG A 11 1.03 38.69 -1.19
C ARG A 11 -0.21 38.94 -0.33
N PRO A 12 -1.42 38.90 -0.90
CA PRO A 12 -2.62 38.55 -0.14
C PRO A 12 -2.76 37.03 -0.10
N ARG A 13 -3.04 36.49 1.09
CA ARG A 13 -3.18 35.06 1.35
C ARG A 13 -4.58 34.60 0.93
N HIS A 14 -4.77 34.15 -0.30
CA HIS A 14 -5.98 33.39 -0.63
C HIS A 14 -5.80 31.94 -0.21
N ALA A 15 -6.61 31.54 0.77
CA ALA A 15 -6.60 30.21 1.35
C ALA A 15 -6.89 29.16 0.28
N TYR A 16 -5.99 28.18 0.15
CA TYR A 16 -6.35 26.93 -0.49
C TYR A 16 -7.41 26.27 0.38
N LEU A 17 -8.61 26.13 -0.18
CA LEU A 17 -9.70 25.40 0.41
C LEU A 17 -9.30 23.92 0.49
N THR A 18 -8.67 23.53 1.60
CA THR A 18 -8.41 22.13 1.91
C THR A 18 -9.74 21.46 2.19
N GLN A 19 -10.36 20.91 1.14
CA GLN A 19 -11.51 20.04 1.29
C GLN A 19 -11.04 18.73 1.92
N SER A 20 -11.02 18.73 3.25
CA SER A 20 -10.85 17.55 4.08
C SER A 20 -11.92 16.54 3.68
N HIS A 21 -11.51 15.41 3.09
CA HIS A 21 -12.34 14.23 3.17
C HIS A 21 -12.18 13.68 4.59
N ASP A 22 -13.21 13.96 5.39
CA ASP A 22 -13.55 13.24 6.61
C ASP A 22 -13.23 11.76 6.50
N TRP A 23 -12.14 11.36 7.15
CA TRP A 23 -12.02 10.01 7.69
C TRP A 23 -12.77 10.00 9.01
N LEU A 24 -14.10 9.93 8.91
CA LEU A 24 -14.95 9.81 10.09
C LEU A 24 -14.60 8.53 10.86
N GLU A 25 -14.68 8.65 12.18
CA GLU A 25 -13.99 7.76 13.11
C GLU A 25 -14.54 6.34 13.17
N GLY A 26 -13.69 5.43 13.65
CA GLY A 26 -14.07 4.08 14.02
C GLY A 26 -12.92 3.33 14.70
N PRO A 27 -12.55 3.67 15.95
CA PRO A 27 -11.75 2.76 16.75
C PRO A 27 -12.58 1.48 16.97
N THR A 28 -12.20 0.37 16.33
CA THR A 28 -12.82 -0.92 16.64
C THR A 28 -12.34 -1.39 18.00
N ASP A 29 -13.09 -0.96 19.00
CA ASP A 29 -12.94 -1.33 20.40
C ASP A 29 -13.14 -2.84 20.57
N ALA A 30 -12.04 -3.57 20.61
CA ALA A 30 -12.00 -5.01 20.86
C ALA A 30 -11.45 -5.31 22.26
N ALA A 31 -11.59 -4.37 23.20
CA ALA A 31 -10.91 -4.37 24.49
C ALA A 31 -11.84 -4.34 25.72
N SER A 32 -13.08 -4.87 25.63
CA SER A 32 -13.79 -5.41 26.81
C SER A 32 -15.03 -6.24 26.49
N ARG A 33 -14.92 -7.57 26.68
CA ARG A 33 -15.98 -8.35 27.36
C ARG A 33 -15.34 -9.19 28.46
N ARG A 34 -15.49 -8.70 29.68
CA ARG A 34 -15.15 -9.41 30.93
C ARG A 34 -16.23 -10.47 31.20
N THR A 35 -15.93 -11.39 32.12
CA THR A 35 -16.76 -12.49 32.63
C THR A 35 -17.24 -13.52 31.59
N GLU A 36 -16.49 -14.59 31.45
CA GLU A 36 -16.94 -15.80 32.15
C GLU A 36 -15.75 -16.56 32.76
N GLU A 37 -15.85 -16.82 34.06
CA GLU A 37 -14.80 -17.48 34.85
C GLU A 37 -14.88 -19.01 34.65
N ARG A 38 -14.53 -19.46 33.44
CA ARG A 38 -14.25 -20.89 33.23
C ARG A 38 -12.98 -21.25 33.99
N LYS A 39 -13.18 -21.66 35.24
CA LYS A 39 -12.22 -22.28 36.15
C LYS A 39 -11.64 -23.55 35.52
N MET A 40 -10.73 -23.37 34.58
CA MET A 40 -9.92 -24.44 34.01
C MET A 40 -9.20 -25.14 35.17
N PRO A 41 -9.30 -26.47 35.30
CA PRO A 41 -8.52 -27.17 36.31
C PRO A 41 -7.04 -26.87 36.03
N ARG A 42 -6.29 -26.51 37.08
CA ARG A 42 -4.83 -26.40 37.01
C ARG A 42 -4.29 -27.79 36.74
N VAL A 43 -4.20 -28.16 35.46
CA VAL A 43 -3.55 -29.38 34.99
C VAL A 43 -2.14 -29.38 35.55
N LYS A 44 -1.94 -30.22 36.58
CA LYS A 44 -0.61 -30.56 37.06
C LYS A 44 0.04 -31.32 35.92
N VAL A 45 0.84 -30.62 35.11
CA VAL A 45 1.76 -31.25 34.18
C VAL A 45 2.83 -31.92 35.04
N LEU A 46 2.52 -33.14 35.48
CA LEU A 46 3.49 -34.08 36.02
C LEU A 46 4.41 -34.41 34.87
N ALA A 47 5.63 -33.87 34.92
CA ALA A 47 6.64 -34.12 33.91
C ALA A 47 7.28 -35.48 34.18
N GLU A 48 6.71 -36.52 33.59
CA GLU A 48 7.29 -37.86 33.53
C GLU A 48 6.95 -38.49 32.17
N GLY A 49 7.88 -39.24 31.58
CA GLY A 49 7.70 -39.88 30.27
C GLY A 49 8.26 -39.08 29.09
N SER A 50 9.53 -39.33 28.76
CA SER A 50 10.09 -39.10 27.42
C SER A 50 9.43 -40.04 26.41
N GLU A 51 9.16 -39.58 25.18
CA GLU A 51 9.24 -40.38 23.94
C GLU A 51 9.35 -39.42 22.72
N ARG A 52 10.21 -39.76 21.76
CA ARG A 52 10.71 -38.91 20.65
C ARG A 52 9.62 -38.27 19.75
N GLY A 53 9.40 -36.97 19.89
CA GLY A 53 8.88 -36.09 18.82
C GLY A 53 10.01 -35.35 18.08
N PRO A 54 9.79 -34.75 16.89
CA PRO A 54 10.82 -33.98 16.21
C PRO A 54 11.23 -32.77 17.07
N GLU A 55 12.50 -32.76 17.50
CA GLU A 55 13.13 -31.75 18.38
C GLU A 55 12.58 -30.34 18.09
N ALA A 56 11.69 -29.86 18.95
CA ALA A 56 10.92 -28.64 18.68
C ALA A 56 11.87 -27.45 18.66
N ALA A 57 12.25 -27.01 17.44
CA ALA A 57 13.30 -26.02 17.23
C ALA A 57 13.13 -24.83 18.19
N PRO A 58 14.20 -24.42 18.92
CA PRO A 58 14.08 -23.52 20.06
C PRO A 58 13.28 -22.28 19.66
N ALA A 59 12.32 -21.84 20.47
CA ALA A 59 11.24 -20.94 20.04
C ALA A 59 11.69 -19.66 19.28
N ARG A 60 12.92 -19.18 19.51
CA ARG A 60 13.56 -18.10 18.72
C ARG A 60 13.73 -18.46 17.24
N SER A 61 14.10 -19.71 16.92
CA SER A 61 14.24 -20.26 15.57
C SER A 61 12.91 -20.26 14.83
N VAL A 62 11.83 -20.73 15.45
CA VAL A 62 10.47 -20.70 14.87
C VAL A 62 10.02 -19.27 14.59
N ARG A 63 10.22 -18.35 15.54
CA ARG A 63 9.96 -16.90 15.35
C ARG A 63 10.79 -16.31 14.21
N ARG A 64 12.07 -16.67 14.08
CA ARG A 64 12.94 -16.22 12.98
C ARG A 64 12.52 -16.81 11.64
N GLY A 65 12.03 -18.05 11.62
CA GLY A 65 11.49 -18.73 10.45
C GLY A 65 10.21 -18.09 9.92
N THR A 66 9.24 -17.81 10.81
CA THR A 66 8.00 -17.11 10.43
C THR A 66 8.26 -15.68 9.98
N ALA A 67 9.15 -14.94 10.66
CA ALA A 67 9.58 -13.61 10.26
C ALA A 67 10.26 -13.61 8.87
N ARG A 68 11.16 -14.57 8.60
CA ARG A 68 11.80 -14.76 7.28
C ARG A 68 10.76 -15.10 6.19
N ARG A 69 9.81 -16.01 6.46
CA ARG A 69 8.73 -16.35 5.51
C ARG A 69 7.84 -15.14 5.20
N ALA A 70 7.45 -14.37 6.23
CA ALA A 70 6.68 -13.14 6.06
C ALA A 70 7.47 -12.07 5.27
N SER A 71 8.78 -11.93 5.52
CA SER A 71 9.65 -11.03 4.77
C SER A 71 9.72 -11.42 3.28
N ARG A 72 9.97 -12.70 2.97
CA ARG A 72 9.98 -13.22 1.59
C ARG A 72 8.66 -12.96 0.86
N ARG A 73 7.51 -13.23 1.50
CA ARG A 73 6.18 -12.92 0.94
C ARG A 73 5.98 -11.43 0.64
N ARG A 74 6.47 -10.53 1.50
CA ARG A 74 6.43 -9.08 1.25
C ARG A 74 7.37 -8.68 0.11
N ALA A 75 8.52 -9.33 -0.02
CA ALA A 75 9.46 -9.06 -1.12
C ALA A 75 8.85 -9.45 -2.48
N THR A 76 8.30 -10.67 -2.62
CA THR A 76 7.66 -11.09 -3.87
C THR A 76 6.44 -10.23 -4.21
N ALA A 77 5.58 -9.93 -3.23
CA ALA A 77 4.44 -9.05 -3.44
C ALA A 77 4.84 -7.65 -3.95
N ARG A 78 5.96 -7.09 -3.46
CA ARG A 78 6.50 -5.81 -3.96
C ARG A 78 7.03 -5.92 -5.39
N SER A 79 7.67 -7.03 -5.76
CA SER A 79 8.13 -7.29 -7.13
C SER A 79 6.96 -7.20 -8.11
N HIS A 80 5.87 -7.91 -7.84
CA HIS A 80 4.66 -7.89 -8.67
C HIS A 80 4.01 -6.51 -8.79
N GLN A 81 4.19 -5.60 -7.82
CA GLN A 81 3.73 -4.21 -7.96
C GLN A 81 4.66 -3.36 -8.86
N GLY A 82 5.92 -3.76 -9.02
CA GLY A 82 6.84 -3.22 -10.04
C GLY A 82 6.42 -3.70 -11.43
N ASP A 83 6.23 -5.00 -11.60
CA ASP A 83 5.77 -5.64 -12.84
C ASP A 83 4.46 -4.97 -13.33
N THR A 84 3.47 -4.81 -12.45
CA THR A 84 2.20 -4.12 -12.74
C THR A 84 2.40 -2.66 -13.22
N LYS A 85 3.39 -1.94 -12.68
CA LYS A 85 3.69 -0.56 -13.11
C LYS A 85 4.35 -0.52 -14.48
N ALA A 86 5.20 -1.49 -14.81
CA ALA A 86 5.78 -1.63 -16.14
C ALA A 86 4.67 -1.87 -17.18
N SER A 87 3.80 -2.86 -16.94
CA SER A 87 2.69 -3.16 -17.86
C SER A 87 1.76 -1.96 -18.11
N ILE A 88 1.51 -1.11 -17.10
CA ILE A 88 0.73 0.13 -17.29
C ILE A 88 1.46 1.14 -18.20
N ILE A 89 2.79 1.25 -18.11
CA ILE A 89 3.59 2.10 -19.01
C ILE A 89 3.58 1.52 -20.42
N ASP A 90 3.77 0.21 -20.57
CA ASP A 90 3.81 -0.48 -21.86
C ASP A 90 2.46 -0.39 -22.60
N SER A 91 1.33 -0.48 -21.88
CA SER A 91 0.00 -0.23 -22.43
C SER A 91 -0.21 1.24 -22.82
N LEU A 92 0.33 2.20 -22.05
CA LEU A 92 0.24 3.62 -22.39
C LEU A 92 1.10 4.02 -23.59
N ALA A 93 2.23 3.33 -23.82
CA ALA A 93 3.05 3.49 -25.02
C ALA A 93 2.34 3.00 -26.28
N GLN A 94 1.56 1.92 -26.18
CA GLN A 94 0.75 1.39 -27.28
C GLN A 94 -0.55 2.20 -27.52
N HIS A 95 -1.13 2.77 -26.47
CA HIS A 95 -2.42 3.47 -26.52
C HIS A 95 -2.35 4.85 -25.83
N PRO A 96 -1.67 5.84 -26.43
CA PRO A 96 -1.54 7.18 -25.85
C PRO A 96 -2.90 7.86 -25.69
N GLY A 97 -3.13 8.53 -24.56
CA GLY A 97 -4.42 9.15 -24.23
C GLY A 97 -5.44 8.20 -23.60
N SER A 98 -5.11 6.91 -23.40
CA SER A 98 -5.99 5.95 -22.72
C SER A 98 -6.37 6.38 -21.31
N THR A 99 -7.60 6.05 -20.89
CA THR A 99 -8.07 6.32 -19.53
C THR A 99 -7.70 5.19 -18.56
N ALA A 100 -7.82 5.45 -17.26
CA ALA A 100 -7.62 4.43 -16.22
C ALA A 100 -8.61 3.24 -16.36
N GLY A 101 -9.82 3.47 -16.90
CA GLY A 101 -10.81 2.43 -17.13
C GLY A 101 -10.45 1.51 -18.30
N ASP A 102 -9.86 2.07 -19.36
CA ASP A 102 -9.50 1.29 -20.55
C ASP A 102 -8.23 0.47 -20.31
N LEU A 103 -7.25 1.05 -19.59
CA LEU A 103 -6.09 0.32 -19.08
C LEU A 103 -6.50 -0.82 -18.13
N ALA A 104 -7.51 -0.61 -17.28
CA ALA A 104 -8.02 -1.65 -16.38
C ALA A 104 -8.66 -2.82 -17.15
N LYS A 105 -9.41 -2.55 -18.23
CA LYS A 105 -9.95 -3.59 -19.13
C LYS A 105 -8.84 -4.32 -19.87
N CYS A 106 -7.91 -3.59 -20.49
CA CYS A 106 -6.80 -4.12 -21.28
C CYS A 106 -5.89 -5.06 -20.47
N LEU A 107 -5.55 -4.68 -19.23
CA LEU A 107 -4.68 -5.46 -18.34
C LEU A 107 -5.45 -6.42 -17.42
N ASN A 108 -6.79 -6.46 -17.49
CA ASN A 108 -7.67 -7.18 -16.56
C ASN A 108 -7.35 -6.91 -15.08
N LEU A 109 -7.15 -5.63 -14.73
CA LEU A 109 -6.78 -5.17 -13.39
C LEU A 109 -7.92 -4.42 -12.71
N ASN A 110 -7.93 -4.45 -11.37
CA ASN A 110 -8.87 -3.63 -10.60
C ASN A 110 -8.63 -2.12 -10.89
N PRO A 111 -9.66 -1.34 -11.30
CA PRO A 111 -9.51 0.06 -11.71
C PRO A 111 -9.06 0.99 -10.57
N GLY A 112 -9.36 0.66 -9.31
CA GLY A 112 -8.86 1.39 -8.14
C GLY A 112 -7.35 1.19 -7.93
N ASN A 113 -6.84 -0.02 -8.19
CA ASN A 113 -5.39 -0.28 -8.20
C ASN A 113 -4.73 0.49 -9.35
N VAL A 114 -5.25 0.38 -10.58
CA VAL A 114 -4.73 1.12 -11.76
C VAL A 114 -4.69 2.63 -11.49
N SER A 115 -5.76 3.22 -10.98
CA SER A 115 -5.81 4.66 -10.62
C SER A 115 -4.76 5.05 -9.57
N THR A 116 -4.55 4.20 -8.57
CA THR A 116 -3.52 4.38 -7.54
C THR A 116 -2.11 4.30 -8.15
N ARG A 117 -1.87 3.37 -9.09
CA ARG A 117 -0.59 3.23 -9.79
C ARG A 117 -0.31 4.40 -10.73
N LEU A 118 -1.30 4.87 -11.49
CA LEU A 118 -1.18 6.07 -12.33
C LEU A 118 -0.81 7.30 -11.49
N THR A 119 -1.43 7.49 -10.32
CA THR A 119 -1.06 8.58 -9.40
C THR A 119 0.39 8.45 -8.90
N GLN A 120 0.86 7.23 -8.63
CA GLN A 120 2.26 6.99 -8.24
C GLN A 120 3.25 7.25 -9.40
N LEU A 121 2.89 6.86 -10.63
CA LEU A 121 3.72 7.07 -11.81
C LEU A 121 3.80 8.55 -12.22
N ALA A 122 2.70 9.29 -12.06
CA ALA A 122 2.67 10.74 -12.27
C ALA A 122 3.55 11.47 -11.24
N LYS A 123 3.46 11.09 -9.94
CA LYS A 123 4.36 11.60 -8.89
C LYS A 123 5.83 11.25 -9.14
N ALA A 124 6.11 10.13 -9.79
CA ALA A 124 7.45 9.71 -10.18
C ALA A 124 7.93 10.31 -11.53
N GLY A 125 7.14 11.19 -12.17
CA GLY A 125 7.47 11.82 -13.45
C GLY A 125 7.52 10.87 -14.66
N LYS A 126 7.02 9.63 -14.54
CA LYS A 126 7.05 8.63 -15.62
C LYS A 126 5.91 8.77 -16.62
N ILE A 127 4.80 9.35 -16.18
CA ILE A 127 3.64 9.67 -17.01
C ILE A 127 3.14 11.07 -16.67
N LYS A 128 2.42 11.68 -17.60
CA LYS A 128 1.73 12.96 -17.42
C LYS A 128 0.23 12.79 -17.64
N ARG A 129 -0.57 13.63 -16.99
CA ARG A 129 -1.99 13.80 -17.32
C ARG A 129 -2.10 14.70 -18.54
N ALA A 130 -2.90 14.28 -19.52
CA ALA A 130 -3.34 15.15 -20.61
C ALA A 130 -4.69 15.80 -20.24
N SER A 131 -5.22 16.61 -21.16
CA SER A 131 -6.63 17.06 -21.14
C SER A 131 -7.61 15.89 -21.11
N HIS A 132 -7.27 14.77 -21.76
CA HIS A 132 -7.95 13.50 -21.65
C HIS A 132 -6.94 12.35 -21.44
N GLY A 133 -7.21 11.47 -20.48
CA GLY A 133 -6.37 10.31 -20.18
C GLY A 133 -4.94 10.62 -19.75
N TYR A 134 -4.03 9.69 -20.05
CA TYR A 134 -2.62 9.75 -19.66
C TYR A 134 -1.69 9.52 -20.86
N HIS A 135 -0.47 10.05 -20.77
CA HIS A 135 0.60 9.83 -21.74
C HIS A 135 1.92 9.56 -21.01
N THR A 136 2.80 8.78 -21.63
CA THR A 136 4.20 8.67 -21.20
C THR A 136 4.92 10.00 -21.38
N ASN A 137 5.92 10.27 -20.54
CA ASN A 137 6.77 11.47 -20.67
C ASN A 137 8.00 11.19 -21.53
#